data_AF-A0A2V1B1M3-F1
#
_entry.id   AF-A0A2V1B1M3-F1
#
_cell.length_a   1.000
_cell.length_b   1.000
_cell.length_c   1.000
_cell.angle_alpha   90.00
_cell.angle_beta   90.00
_cell.angle_gamma   90.00
#
_symmetry.space_group_name_H-M   'P 1'
#
loop_
_entity.id
_entity.type
_entity.pdbx_description
1 polymer ?
#
loop_
_entity_poly.entity_id
_entity_poly.type
_entity_poly.pdbx_seq_one_letter_code
_entity_poly.pdbx_strand_id
1 'polypeptide(L)'
;MGGVDLANQFREAYETHRTTQRNWWPLFYWLIDMACINAYRLYFLHTNVERPLNHLQFRIKLYCTLLEYFIKVQLIQLYAELGGKRLFNSDLQ
;
A
#
# COMPACT_ATOMS: atom_id res chain seq x y z
N MET A 1 -5.99 8.56 28.46
CA MET A 1 -4.56 8.15 28.37
C MET A 1 -4.55 6.70 27.91
N GLY A 2 -3.82 6.36 26.84
CA GLY A 2 -3.79 4.99 26.27
C GLY A 2 -3.96 4.89 24.75
N GLY A 3 -4.39 5.97 24.08
CA GLY A 3 -4.52 5.97 22.60
C GLY A 3 -3.18 5.88 21.86
N VAL A 4 -2.13 6.49 22.42
CA VAL A 4 -0.76 6.41 21.89
C VAL A 4 -0.18 5.01 22.06
N ASP A 5 -0.39 4.40 23.23
CA ASP A 5 0.07 3.03 23.52
C ASP A 5 -0.61 2.02 22.61
N LEU A 6 -1.92 2.18 22.39
CA LEU A 6 -2.69 1.33 21.48
C LEU A 6 -2.19 1.48 20.03
N ALA A 7 -1.90 2.70 19.57
CA ALA A 7 -1.32 2.92 18.24
C ALA A 7 0.07 2.27 18.12
N ASN A 8 0.87 2.32 19.18
CA ASN A 8 2.17 1.65 19.19
C ASN A 8 2.03 0.13 19.18
N GLN A 9 1.06 -0.46 19.90
CA GLN A 9 0.78 -1.90 19.86
C GLN A 9 0.35 -2.37 18.47
N PHE A 10 -0.51 -1.61 17.78
CA PHE A 10 -0.90 -1.92 16.40
C PHE A 10 0.28 -1.84 15.41
N ARG A 11 1.22 -0.92 15.64
CA ARG A 11 2.45 -0.79 14.87
C ARG A 11 3.39 -1.97 15.13
N GLU A 12 3.63 -2.29 16.40
CA GLU A 12 4.55 -3.36 16.81
C GLU A 12 4.18 -4.71 16.20
N ALA A 13 2.88 -5.01 16.10
CA ALA A 13 2.40 -6.26 15.50
C ALA A 13 2.76 -6.42 14.01
N TYR A 14 2.99 -5.34 13.27
CA TYR A 14 3.22 -5.37 11.82
C TYR A 14 4.22 -4.30 11.33
N GLU A 15 5.30 -4.11 12.05
CA GLU A 15 6.30 -3.07 11.76
C GLU A 15 6.96 -3.25 10.37
N THR A 16 7.12 -2.16 9.63
CA THR A 16 7.79 -2.16 8.30
C THR A 16 9.25 -1.71 8.37
N HIS A 17 9.74 -1.44 9.57
CA HIS A 17 11.09 -0.96 9.83
C HIS A 17 12.15 -1.95 9.31
N ARG A 18 13.16 -1.40 8.64
CA ARG A 18 14.33 -2.15 8.19
C ARG A 18 15.57 -1.61 8.87
N THR A 19 16.54 -2.49 9.11
CA THR A 19 17.86 -2.07 9.60
C THR A 19 18.50 -1.14 8.58
N THR A 20 18.72 0.11 8.98
CA THR A 20 19.24 1.16 8.11
C THR A 20 20.30 1.97 8.84
N GLN A 21 21.29 2.46 8.10
CA GLN A 21 22.40 3.23 8.66
C GLN A 21 22.14 4.74 8.72
N ARG A 22 21.04 5.24 8.12
CA ARG A 22 20.71 6.68 8.15
C ARG A 22 19.58 6.94 9.13
N ASN A 23 19.78 7.93 10.01
CA ASN A 23 18.90 8.21 11.13
C ASN A 23 17.48 8.66 10.74
N TRP A 24 17.27 9.13 9.51
CA TRP A 24 15.96 9.53 8.98
C TRP A 24 15.13 8.38 8.40
N TRP A 25 15.74 7.24 8.05
CA TRP A 25 14.99 6.08 7.55
C TRP A 25 14.01 5.49 8.58
N PRO A 26 14.40 5.32 9.86
CA PRO A 26 13.46 4.91 10.90
C PRO A 26 12.22 5.81 10.99
N LEU A 27 12.39 7.13 10.89
CA LEU A 27 11.28 8.09 10.89
C LEU A 27 10.37 7.91 9.68
N PHE A 28 10.94 7.68 8.50
CA PHE A 28 10.18 7.42 7.29
C PHE A 28 9.34 6.14 7.39
N TYR A 29 9.92 5.04 7.86
CA TYR A 29 9.18 3.78 8.06
C TYR A 29 8.08 3.95 9.11
N TRP A 30 8.36 4.68 10.19
CA TRP A 30 7.37 4.99 11.21
C TRP A 30 6.18 5.78 10.64
N LEU A 31 6.42 6.77 9.77
CA LEU A 31 5.35 7.51 9.09
C LEU A 31 4.49 6.62 8.19
N ILE A 32 5.11 5.67 7.46
CA ILE A 32 4.38 4.69 6.63
C ILE A 32 3.49 3.81 7.52
N ASP A 33 4.02 3.31 8.62
CA ASP A 33 3.25 2.46 9.53
C ASP A 33 2.06 3.21 10.13
N MET A 34 2.26 4.48 10.52
CA MET A 34 1.18 5.33 11.03
C MET A 34 0.14 5.64 9.96
N ALA A 35 0.56 5.91 8.71
CA ALA A 35 -0.37 6.12 7.61
C ALA A 35 -1.25 4.88 7.36
N CYS A 36 -0.68 3.68 7.41
CA CYS A 36 -1.43 2.42 7.28
C CYS A 36 -2.49 2.25 8.38
N ILE A 37 -2.12 2.50 9.64
CA ILE A 37 -3.04 2.38 10.80
C ILE A 37 -4.16 3.42 10.68
N ASN A 38 -3.83 4.66 10.32
CA ASN A 38 -4.82 5.72 10.14
C ASN A 38 -5.77 5.43 8.97
N ALA A 39 -5.28 4.86 7.87
CA ALA A 39 -6.11 4.42 6.75
C ALA A 39 -7.08 3.32 7.17
N TYR A 40 -6.63 2.34 7.98
CA TYR A 40 -7.51 1.31 8.53
C TYR A 40 -8.58 1.89 9.45
N ARG A 41 -8.23 2.86 10.30
CA ARG A 41 -9.18 3.55 11.18
C ARG A 41 -10.22 4.31 10.37
N LEU A 42 -9.82 5.02 9.32
CA LEU A 42 -10.73 5.70 8.40
C LEU A 42 -11.67 4.71 7.69
N TYR A 43 -11.13 3.59 7.21
CA TYR A 43 -11.92 2.51 6.63
C TYR A 43 -12.98 2.00 7.62
N PHE A 44 -12.59 1.75 8.87
CA PHE A 44 -13.52 1.30 9.90
C PHE A 44 -14.61 2.33 10.22
N LEU A 45 -14.26 3.62 10.27
CA LEU A 45 -15.22 4.70 10.55
C LEU A 45 -16.20 4.95 9.39
N HIS A 46 -15.74 4.80 8.15
CA HIS A 46 -16.55 5.14 6.98
C HIS A 46 -17.40 3.96 6.47
N THR A 47 -16.94 2.73 6.69
CA THR A 47 -17.61 1.55 6.15
C THR A 47 -18.52 0.95 7.23
N ASN A 48 -19.84 1.16 7.12
CA ASN A 48 -20.87 0.50 7.95
C ASN A 48 -21.01 -0.99 7.56
N VAL A 49 -19.91 -1.75 7.62
CA VAL A 49 -19.92 -3.18 7.31
C VAL A 49 -20.18 -3.96 8.58
N GLU A 50 -21.16 -4.87 8.56
CA GLU A 50 -21.47 -5.76 9.68
C GLU A 50 -20.28 -6.65 10.10
N ARG A 51 -19.33 -6.88 9.17
CA ARG A 51 -18.10 -7.64 9.38
C ARG A 51 -16.89 -6.87 8.84
N PRO A 52 -16.26 -6.01 9.67
CA PRO A 52 -15.06 -5.30 9.27
C PRO A 52 -13.92 -6.29 9.01
N LEU A 53 -13.08 -6.00 8.02
CA LEU A 53 -11.86 -6.75 7.76
C LEU A 53 -10.94 -6.68 8.98
N ASN A 54 -10.27 -7.79 9.31
CA ASN A 54 -9.21 -7.75 10.31
C ASN A 54 -8.04 -6.86 9.82
N HIS A 55 -7.28 -6.25 10.73
CA HIS A 55 -6.17 -5.35 10.41
C HIS A 55 -5.16 -5.99 9.43
N LEU A 56 -4.85 -7.27 9.63
CA LEU A 56 -4.00 -8.04 8.72
C LEU A 56 -4.59 -8.15 7.31
N GLN A 57 -5.88 -8.50 7.21
CA GLN A 57 -6.56 -8.67 5.92
C GLN A 57 -6.64 -7.34 5.18
N PHE A 58 -6.90 -6.25 5.90
CA PHE A 58 -6.88 -4.90 5.34
C PHE A 58 -5.50 -4.55 4.79
N ARG A 59 -4.42 -4.81 5.54
CA ARG A 59 -3.05 -4.58 5.08
C ARG A 59 -2.69 -5.41 3.86
N ILE A 60 -3.02 -6.71 3.85
CA ILE A 60 -2.79 -7.59 2.68
C ILE A 60 -3.50 -7.01 1.45
N LYS A 61 -4.78 -6.65 1.59
CA LYS A 61 -5.55 -6.06 0.49
C LYS A 61 -4.93 -4.76 0.00
N LEU A 62 -4.52 -3.88 0.91
CA LEU A 62 -3.82 -2.63 0.61
C LEU A 62 -2.54 -2.90 -0.18
N TYR A 63 -1.70 -3.84 0.26
CA TYR A 63 -0.46 -4.20 -0.43
C TYR A 63 -0.73 -4.76 -1.83
N CYS A 64 -1.69 -5.68 -1.98
CA CYS A 64 -2.06 -6.23 -3.28
C CYS A 64 -2.54 -5.12 -4.23
N THR A 65 -3.38 -4.20 -3.76
CA THR A 65 -3.88 -3.09 -4.58
C THR A 65 -2.77 -2.12 -4.98
N LEU A 66 -1.85 -1.78 -4.07
CA LEU A 66 -0.70 -0.92 -4.40
C LEU A 66 0.22 -1.58 -5.43
N LEU A 67 0.46 -2.89 -5.29
CA LEU A 67 1.30 -3.64 -6.22
C LEU A 67 0.64 -3.75 -7.60
N GLU A 68 -0.65 -4.03 -7.64
CA GLU A 68 -1.42 -4.04 -8.90
C GLU A 68 -1.39 -2.66 -9.58
N TYR A 69 -1.55 -1.58 -8.81
CA TYR A 69 -1.46 -0.22 -9.32
C TYR A 69 -0.07 0.07 -9.90
N PHE A 70 1.00 -0.33 -9.20
CA PHE A 70 2.36 -0.18 -9.68
C PHE A 70 2.59 -0.91 -11.02
N ILE A 71 2.14 -2.16 -11.14
CA ILE A 71 2.24 -2.92 -12.40
C ILE A 71 1.50 -2.20 -13.54
N LYS A 72 0.29 -1.71 -13.27
CA LYS A 72 -0.49 -0.95 -14.27
C LYS A 72 0.25 0.31 -14.71
N VAL A 73 0.83 1.06 -13.77
CA VAL A 73 1.61 2.26 -14.09
C VAL A 73 2.83 1.91 -14.94
N GLN A 74 3.57 0.85 -14.61
CA GLN A 74 4.70 0.41 -15.41
C GLN A 74 4.28 -0.04 -16.82
N LEU A 75 3.17 -0.77 -16.95
CA LEU A 75 2.64 -1.15 -18.26
C LEU A 75 2.25 0.07 -19.10
N ILE A 76 1.65 1.09 -18.50
CA ILE A 76 1.29 2.33 -19.19
C ILE A 76 2.56 3.07 -19.65
N GLN A 77 3.59 3.14 -18.80
CA GLN A 77 4.88 3.74 -19.16
C GLN A 77 5.53 2.99 -20.32
N LEU A 78 5.60 1.66 -20.25
CA LEU A 78 6.12 0.82 -21.33
C LEU A 78 5.32 1.01 -22.62
N TYR A 79 3.99 1.02 -22.56
CA TYR A 79 3.14 1.25 -23.73
C TYR A 79 3.38 2.64 -24.35
N ALA A 80 3.59 3.66 -23.52
CA ALA A 80 3.94 5.01 -23.98
C ALA A 80 5.32 5.05 -24.64
N GLU A 81 6.32 4.37 -24.05
CA GLU A 81 7.70 4.28 -24.55
C GLU A 81 7.83 3.46 -25.85
N LEU A 82 7.09 2.36 -25.96
CA LEU A 82 7.01 1.54 -27.19
C LEU A 82 6.28 2.26 -28.34
N GLY A 83 5.77 3.46 -28.09
CA GLY A 83 4.98 4.24 -29.01
C GLY A 83 3.62 3.57 -29.22
N GLY A 84 2.58 4.08 -28.58
CA GLY A 84 1.19 3.58 -28.61
C GLY A 84 0.49 3.49 -29.99
N LYS A 85 1.25 3.36 -31.08
CA LYS A 85 0.84 3.19 -32.48
C LYS A 85 1.73 2.20 -33.26
N ARG A 86 2.15 1.08 -32.66
CA ARG A 86 2.38 -0.11 -33.48
C ARG A 86 1.16 -1.01 -33.34
N LEU A 87 0.16 -0.68 -34.15
CA LEU A 87 -0.85 -1.65 -34.59
C LEU A 87 -0.09 -2.95 -34.86
N PHE A 88 -0.46 -4.02 -34.16
CA PHE A 88 -0.10 -5.37 -34.58
C PHE A 88 -0.41 -5.46 -36.07
N ASN A 89 0.62 -5.63 -36.88
CA ASN A 89 0.45 -5.87 -38.31
C ASN A 89 -0.61 -6.95 -38.47
N SER A 90 -1.70 -6.61 -39.15
CA SER A 90 -2.77 -7.54 -39.56
C SER A 90 -2.29 -8.59 -40.57
N ASP A 91 -1.01 -8.56 -40.94
CA ASP A 91 -0.42 -9.38 -42.01
C ASP A 91 0.16 -10.73 -41.51
N LEU A 92 -0.32 -11.22 -40.36
CA LEU A 92 0.03 -12.52 -39.78
C LEU A 92 -1.19 -13.44 -39.61
N GLN A 93 -2.16 -13.33 -40.52
CA GLN A 93 -3.21 -14.33 -40.75
C GLN A 93 -2.98 -15.06 -42.07
#